data_AF-A0A267ML87-F1
#
_entry.id   AF-A0A267ML87-F1
#
_cell.length_a   1.000
_cell.length_b   1.000
_cell.length_c   1.000
_cell.angle_alpha   90.00
_cell.angle_beta   90.00
_cell.angle_gamma   90.00
#
_symmetry.space_group_name_H-M   'P 1'
#
loop_
_entity.id
_entity.type
_entity.pdbx_description
1 polymer ?
#
loop_
_entity_poly.entity_id
_entity_poly.type
_entity_poly.pdbx_seq_one_letter_code
_entity_poly.pdbx_strand_id
1 'polypeptide(L)' 'MDRDYVIYAQNDISSPMSREEAIAKVKEYAHKGVDAYIMSREEGERVKFSNEFNTPEWTNEGGYKKD' A
#
# COMPACT_ATOMS: atom_id res chain seq x y z
N MET A 1 12.45 9.50 14.86
CA MET A 1 12.35 8.04 14.64
C MET A 1 12.04 7.85 13.18
N ASP A 2 13.00 7.34 12.43
CA ASP A 2 12.78 6.96 11.04
C ASP A 2 11.79 5.80 11.05
N ARG A 3 10.63 6.03 10.43
CA ARG A 3 9.60 5.00 10.27
C ARG A 3 9.83 4.38 8.91
N ASP A 4 10.13 3.10 8.89
CA ASP A 4 10.21 2.34 7.64
C ASP A 4 8.81 1.93 7.19
N TYR A 5 8.59 1.98 5.88
CA TYR A 5 7.37 1.59 5.22
C TYR A 5 7.63 0.40 4.29
N VAL A 6 6.59 -0.38 4.02
CA VAL A 6 6.61 -1.46 3.03
C VAL A 6 5.42 -1.31 2.09
N ILE A 7 5.52 -1.91 0.91
CA ILE A 7 4.44 -1.99 -0.07
C ILE A 7 3.86 -3.40 -0.08
N TYR A 8 2.55 -3.52 0.09
CA TYR A 8 1.81 -4.73 -0.21
C TYR A 8 1.19 -4.63 -1.60
N ALA A 9 1.50 -5.58 -2.49
CA ALA A 9 0.93 -5.67 -3.82
C ALA A 9 0.94 -7.14 -4.27
N GLN A 10 -0.14 -7.61 -4.90
CA GLN A 10 -0.23 -8.97 -5.45
C GLN A 10 0.18 -10.10 -4.47
N ASN A 11 -0.23 -9.99 -3.19
CA ASN A 11 0.15 -10.91 -2.11
C ASN A 11 1.65 -10.95 -1.76
N ASP A 12 2.44 -9.98 -2.19
CA ASP A 12 3.85 -9.84 -1.81
C ASP A 12 4.09 -8.54 -1.04
N ILE A 13 5.13 -8.55 -0.20
CA ILE A 13 5.54 -7.44 0.65
C ILE A 13 6.98 -7.06 0.32
N SER A 14 7.17 -5.81 -0.08
CA SER A 14 8.49 -5.29 -0.42
C SER A 14 9.45 -5.23 0.78
N SER A 15 10.74 -5.01 0.48
CA SER A 15 11.70 -4.57 1.49
C SER A 15 11.27 -3.23 2.13
N PRO A 16 11.65 -2.96 3.40
CA PRO A 16 11.42 -1.68 4.05
C PRO A 16 12.11 -0.52 3.30
N MET A 17 11.45 0.63 3.26
CA MET A 17 11.92 1.84 2.56
C MET A 17 11.45 3.12 3.27
N SER A 18 11.99 4.27 2.85
CA SER A 18 11.54 5.58 3.31
C SER A 18 10.11 5.91 2.85
N ARG A 19 9.50 6.92 3.45
CA ARG A 19 8.16 7.37 3.07
C ARG A 19 8.13 7.84 1.61
N GLU A 20 9.14 8.60 1.20
CA GLU A 20 9.27 9.17 -0.13
C GLU A 20 9.37 8.06 -1.19
N GLU A 21 10.18 7.04 -0.91
CA GLU A 21 10.32 5.85 -1.77
C GLU A 21 9.01 5.08 -1.86
N ALA A 22 8.30 4.88 -0.74
CA ALA A 22 7.01 4.19 -0.74
C ALA A 22 5.96 4.90 -1.59
N ILE A 23 5.89 6.24 -1.50
CA ILE A 23 4.99 7.05 -2.31
C ILE A 23 5.33 6.94 -3.80
N ALA A 24 6.62 7.03 -4.14
CA ALA A 24 7.06 6.88 -5.53
C ALA A 24 6.68 5.50 -6.08
N LYS A 25 6.91 4.45 -5.30
CA LYS A 25 6.67 3.07 -5.71
C LYS A 25 5.19 2.74 -5.88
N VAL A 26 4.30 3.23 -5.01
CA VAL A 26 2.85 3.07 -5.23
C VAL A 26 2.37 3.78 -6.48
N LYS A 27 2.92 4.96 -6.80
CA LYS A 27 2.59 5.63 -8.07
C LYS A 27 3.03 4.81 -9.28
N GLU A 28 4.20 4.19 -9.23
CA GLU A 28 4.65 3.28 -10.29
C GLU A 28 3.73 2.07 -10.45
N TYR A 29 3.26 1.47 -9.35
CA TYR A 29 2.27 0.38 -9.40
C TYR A 29 0.94 0.84 -9.99
N ALA A 30 0.43 2.00 -9.56
CA ALA A 30 -0.79 2.58 -10.11
C ALA A 30 -0.68 2.83 -11.62
N HIS A 31 0.46 3.35 -12.11
CA HIS A 31 0.71 3.52 -13.55
C HIS A 31 0.72 2.19 -14.32
N LYS A 32 1.00 1.08 -13.65
CA LYS A 32 0.97 -0.28 -14.21
C LYS A 32 -0.38 -0.98 -14.01
N GLY A 33 -1.38 -0.28 -13.47
CA GLY A 33 -2.70 -0.87 -13.16
C GLY A 33 -2.65 -1.89 -12.03
N VAL A 34 -1.68 -1.79 -11.12
CA VAL A 34 -1.53 -2.69 -9.97
C VAL A 34 -1.98 -1.96 -8.70
N ASP A 35 -2.90 -2.57 -7.97
CA ASP A 35 -3.29 -2.11 -6.65
C ASP A 35 -2.15 -2.38 -5.65
N ALA A 36 -1.67 -1.32 -5.01
CA ALA A 36 -0.57 -1.37 -4.06
C ALA A 36 -0.86 -0.47 -2.85
N TYR A 37 -0.46 -0.94 -1.67
CA TYR A 37 -0.79 -0.31 -0.40
C TYR A 37 0.49 -0.02 0.40
N ILE A 38 0.62 1.20 0.90
CA ILE A 38 1.69 1.58 1.82
C ILE A 38 1.29 1.14 3.23
N MET A 39 2.17 0.44 3.92
CA MET A 39 1.98 0.02 5.32
C MET A 39 3.21 0.37 6.15
N SER A 40 3.04 0.44 7.48
CA SER A 40 4.20 0.43 8.37
C SER A 40 4.91 -0.92 8.28
N ARG A 41 6.20 -0.95 8.59
CA ARG A 41 6.95 -2.22 8.70
C ARG A 41 6.27 -3.22 9.64
N GLU A 42 5.79 -2.75 10.80
CA GLU A 42 5.10 -3.59 11.80
C GLU A 42 3.85 -4.27 11.22
N GLU A 43 3.05 -3.53 10.46
CA GLU A 43 1.87 -4.09 9.80
C GLU A 43 2.25 -5.10 8.69
N GLY A 44 3.33 -4.84 7.97
CA GLY A 44 3.90 -5.81 7.02
C GLY A 44 4.25 -7.14 7.68
N GLU A 45 4.92 -7.12 8.84
CA GLU A 45 5.22 -8.34 9.59
C GLU A 45 3.96 -9.05 10.09
N ARG A 46 2.95 -8.30 10.56
CA ARG A 46 1.64 -8.86 10.95
C ARG A 46 0.99 -9.59 9.78
N VAL A 47 0.96 -8.98 8.60
CA VAL A 47 0.37 -9.58 7.39
C VAL A 47 1.13 -10.83 6.98
N LYS A 48 2.48 -10.83 7.01
CA LYS A 48 3.29 -12.03 6.72
C LYS A 48 2.98 -13.18 7.67
N PHE A 49 2.86 -12.89 8.96
CA PHE A 49 2.62 -13.90 9.98
C PHE A 49 1.20 -14.46 9.94
N SER A 50 0.20 -13.59 9.77
CA SER A 50 -1.22 -13.98 9.71
C SER A 50 -1.64 -14.52 8.35
N ASN A 51 -0.91 -14.20 7.28
CA ASN A 51 -1.32 -14.40 5.89
C ASN A 51 -2.67 -13.70 5.57
N GLU A 52 -2.99 -12.62 6.29
CA GLU A 52 -4.26 -11.89 6.19
C GLU A 52 -4.00 -10.39 5.98
N PHE A 53 -4.37 -9.90 4.80
CA PHE A 53 -4.40 -8.48 4.47
C PHE A 53 -5.85 -7.98 4.42
N ASN A 54 -6.17 -6.98 5.23
CA ASN A 54 -7.47 -6.34 5.23
C ASN A 54 -7.51 -5.30 4.11
N THR A 55 -7.93 -5.73 2.92
CA THR A 55 -8.06 -4.84 1.76
C THR A 55 -9.03 -3.70 2.09
N PRO A 56 -8.59 -2.43 2.04
CA PRO A 56 -9.47 -1.29 2.24
C PRO A 56 -10.58 -1.27 1.19
N GLU A 57 -11.83 -1.16 1.64
CA GLU A 57 -12.96 -0.90 0.74
C GLU A 57 -13.15 0.61 0.58
N TRP A 58 -13.04 1.10 -0.65
CA TRP A 58 -13.39 2.46 -1.00
C TRP A 58 -14.79 2.43 -1.63
N THR A 59 -15.79 2.90 -0.91
CA THR A 59 -17.10 3.11 -1.53
C THR A 59 -17.00 4.29 -2.49
N ASN A 60 -17.37 4.08 -3.75
CA ASN A 60 -17.46 5.14 -4.77
C ASN A 60 -18.63 6.12 -4.52
N GLU A 61 -19.07 6.30 -3.27
CA GLU A 61 -20.18 7.21 -2.93
C GLU A 61 -19.79 8.70 -3.02
N GLY A 62 -18.51 9.00 -3.25
CA GLY A 62 -18.00 10.34 -3.50
C GLY A 62 -17.65 10.61 -4.96
N GLY A 63 -18.43 10.10 -5.91
CA GLY A 63 -18.28 10.48 -7.32
C GLY A 63 -18.32 12.00 -7.45
N TYR A 64 -17.15 12.63 -7.57
CA TYR A 64 -17.05 14.03 -7.98
C TYR A 64 -17.75 14.14 -9.32
N LYS A 65 -18.99 14.66 -9.29
CA LYS A 65 -19.60 15.21 -10.49
C LYS A 65 -18.68 16.32 -10.93
N LYS A 66 -18.04 16.09 -12.07
CA LYS A 66 -17.34 17.14 -12.79
C LYS A 66 -18.43 18.02 -13.38
N ASP A 67 -18.73 19.11 -12.70
CA ASP A 67 -19.59 20.19 -13.22
C ASP A 67 -18.95 20.84 -14.45
#